data_AF-A0A5N4AZ32-F1
#
_entry.id   AF-A0A5N4AZ32-F1
#
_cell.length_a   1.000
_cell.length_b   1.000
_cell.length_c   1.000
_cell.angle_alpha   90.00
_cell.angle_beta   90.00
_cell.angle_gamma   90.00
#
_symmetry.space_group_name_H-M   'P 1'
#
loop_
_entity.id
_entity.type
_entity.pdbx_description
1 polymer ?
#
loop_
_entity_poly.entity_id
_entity_poly.type
_entity_poly.pdbx_seq_one_letter_code
_entity_poly.pdbx_strand_id
1 'polypeptide(L)'
;MPQTRARQQSQDRPDYNYVDNVEPKNSDIIKLLIELKESHKCSEESLITSLNLCHSKLDDNAKELAKINTRIDSHDDLIQSLQQENHQFRKSLSVQKLKTDELEQYTRRNNIEVHGIPQIQGEDVYQLIQKVAVALGVNVDKGGIDTCHRISKSSSSSVIICKFVNRYTKEEMLAKRKIKRNLSTTDIGFSRGSTIYINENLTVYRRQLPTLQSS
;
A
#
# COMPACT_ATOMS: atom_id res chain seq x y z
N MET A 1 -82.18 -5.28 92.60
CA MET A 1 -83.07 -6.45 92.81
C MET A 1 -84.11 -6.42 91.69
N PRO A 2 -84.37 -7.49 90.90
CA PRO A 2 -84.02 -8.90 91.08
C PRO A 2 -83.18 -9.51 89.93
N GLN A 3 -82.51 -10.62 90.26
CA GLN A 3 -81.56 -11.35 89.43
C GLN A 3 -82.23 -12.09 88.27
N THR A 4 -81.74 -11.84 87.05
CA THR A 4 -82.13 -12.57 85.83
C THR A 4 -80.92 -13.35 85.32
N ARG A 5 -81.12 -14.65 85.07
CA ARG A 5 -80.15 -15.62 84.55
C ARG A 5 -79.33 -15.06 83.37
N ALA A 6 -78.01 -15.19 83.46
CA ALA A 6 -77.10 -15.04 82.32
C ALA A 6 -76.39 -16.37 82.02
N ARG A 7 -76.35 -16.65 80.73
CA ARG A 7 -75.87 -17.82 80.00
C ARG A 7 -74.35 -17.97 80.00
N GLN A 8 -73.94 -19.21 79.76
CA GLN A 8 -72.70 -19.69 79.12
C GLN A 8 -71.35 -19.24 79.71
N GLN A 9 -70.56 -20.23 80.13
CA GLN A 9 -69.25 -20.43 79.51
C GLN A 9 -68.85 -21.90 79.58
N SER A 10 -69.04 -22.58 78.44
CA SER A 10 -68.25 -23.74 78.05
C SER A 10 -66.82 -23.25 77.84
N GLN A 11 -65.86 -23.80 78.59
CA GLN A 11 -64.45 -23.76 78.21
C GLN A 11 -64.06 -25.18 77.81
N ASP A 12 -64.13 -25.39 76.49
CA ASP A 12 -63.55 -26.53 75.78
C ASP A 12 -62.05 -26.28 75.54
N ARG A 13 -61.22 -27.26 75.98
CA ARG A 13 -60.00 -27.83 75.34
C ARG A 13 -58.80 -26.88 75.02
N PRO A 14 -57.54 -27.38 74.99
CA PRO A 14 -57.15 -28.72 74.54
C PRO A 14 -56.27 -29.52 75.51
N ASP A 15 -56.60 -30.79 75.60
CA ASP A 15 -55.65 -31.85 75.95
C ASP A 15 -54.51 -31.80 74.91
N TYR A 16 -53.27 -31.82 75.38
CA TYR A 16 -52.09 -31.86 74.51
C TYR A 16 -52.15 -33.16 73.72
N ASN A 17 -52.76 -33.12 72.53
CA ASN A 17 -52.53 -34.14 71.52
C ASN A 17 -51.04 -34.04 71.20
N TYR A 18 -50.29 -35.00 71.74
CA TYR A 18 -49.06 -35.49 71.16
C TYR A 18 -49.29 -35.50 69.65
N VAL A 19 -48.62 -34.60 68.93
CA VAL A 19 -48.56 -34.69 67.48
C VAL A 19 -47.88 -36.03 67.30
N ASP A 20 -48.68 -37.06 67.00
CA ASP A 20 -48.13 -38.32 66.53
C ASP A 20 -47.14 -37.90 65.44
N ASN A 21 -45.86 -38.16 65.69
CA ASN A 21 -44.97 -38.46 64.59
C ASN A 21 -45.60 -39.69 63.95
N VAL A 22 -46.60 -39.47 63.10
CA VAL A 22 -47.23 -40.52 62.29
C VAL A 22 -46.09 -40.94 61.40
N GLU A 23 -45.39 -41.99 61.83
CA GLU A 23 -44.42 -42.66 60.99
C GLU A 23 -45.11 -42.92 59.67
N PRO A 24 -44.55 -42.41 58.57
CA PRO A 24 -45.20 -42.47 57.27
C PRO A 24 -45.58 -43.93 57.00
N LYS A 25 -46.85 -44.17 56.65
CA LYS A 25 -47.31 -45.53 56.37
C LYS A 25 -46.49 -46.05 55.19
N ASN A 26 -46.13 -47.34 55.22
CA ASN A 26 -45.36 -47.96 54.14
C ASN A 26 -45.99 -47.73 52.74
N SER A 27 -47.32 -47.56 52.65
CA SER A 27 -48.00 -47.19 51.40
C SER A 27 -47.57 -45.84 50.82
N ASP A 28 -47.36 -44.85 51.68
CA ASP A 28 -47.02 -43.48 51.29
C ASP A 28 -45.57 -43.41 50.82
N ILE A 29 -44.68 -44.17 51.49
CA ILE A 29 -43.28 -44.35 51.08
C ILE A 29 -43.22 -45.05 49.72
N ILE A 30 -43.99 -46.12 49.51
CA ILE A 30 -44.03 -46.86 48.23
C ILE A 30 -44.53 -45.94 47.10
N LYS A 31 -45.55 -45.13 47.35
CA LYS A 31 -46.06 -44.18 46.36
C LYS A 31 -45.02 -43.13 45.99
N LEU A 32 -44.32 -42.57 46.98
CA LEU A 32 -43.23 -41.61 46.77
C LEU A 32 -42.07 -42.23 45.96
N LEU A 33 -41.73 -43.49 46.22
CA LEU A 33 -40.70 -44.23 45.47
C LEU A 33 -41.09 -44.46 44.01
N ILE A 34 -42.37 -44.73 43.74
CA ILE A 34 -42.89 -44.86 42.36
C ILE A 34 -42.80 -43.52 41.64
N GLU A 35 -43.26 -42.44 42.27
CA GLU A 35 -43.18 -41.08 41.71
C GLU A 35 -41.72 -40.65 41.47
N LEU A 36 -40.81 -40.95 42.40
CA LEU A 36 -39.38 -40.72 42.22
C LEU A 36 -38.81 -41.50 41.04
N LYS A 37 -39.16 -42.78 40.90
CA LYS A 37 -38.71 -43.62 39.79
C LYS A 37 -39.20 -43.09 38.44
N GLU A 38 -40.46 -42.67 38.35
CA GLU A 38 -41.04 -42.09 37.14
C GLU A 38 -40.40 -40.74 36.78
N SER A 39 -40.19 -39.87 37.78
CA SER A 39 -39.48 -38.61 37.63
C SER A 39 -38.04 -38.81 37.14
N HIS A 40 -37.31 -39.74 37.75
CA HIS A 40 -35.95 -40.10 37.32
C HIS A 40 -35.92 -40.60 35.88
N LYS A 41 -36.84 -41.50 35.52
CA LYS A 41 -36.94 -42.01 34.14
C LYS A 41 -37.20 -40.88 33.14
N CYS A 42 -38.12 -39.97 33.45
CA CYS A 42 -38.41 -38.81 32.61
C CYS A 42 -37.18 -37.89 32.47
N SER A 43 -36.45 -37.65 33.56
CA SER A 43 -35.21 -36.88 33.56
C SER A 43 -34.13 -37.54 32.70
N GLU A 44 -33.93 -38.85 32.83
CA GLU A 44 -32.99 -39.63 32.02
C GLU A 44 -33.32 -39.56 30.53
N GLU A 45 -34.59 -39.69 30.15
CA GLU A 45 -35.05 -39.57 28.75
C GLU A 45 -34.77 -38.16 28.18
N SER A 46 -35.01 -37.11 28.98
CA SER A 46 -34.70 -35.73 28.61
C SER A 46 -33.19 -35.49 28.43
N LEU A 47 -32.37 -36.06 29.31
CA LEU A 47 -30.91 -35.99 29.22
C LEU A 47 -30.38 -36.71 27.98
N ILE A 48 -30.89 -37.91 27.67
CA ILE A 48 -30.53 -38.66 26.46
C ILE A 48 -30.86 -37.85 25.21
N THR A 49 -32.05 -37.24 25.17
CA THR A 49 -32.48 -36.39 24.04
C THR A 49 -31.52 -35.20 23.87
N SER A 50 -31.18 -34.52 24.96
CA SER A 50 -30.27 -33.36 24.95
C SER A 50 -28.85 -33.76 24.53
N LEU A 51 -28.37 -34.92 24.97
CA LEU A 51 -27.06 -35.46 24.60
C LEU A 51 -26.99 -35.80 23.11
N ASN A 52 -28.02 -36.45 22.57
CA ASN A 52 -28.09 -36.75 21.14
C ASN A 52 -28.10 -35.46 20.29
N LEU A 53 -28.84 -34.44 20.73
CA LEU A 53 -28.84 -33.14 20.05
C LEU A 53 -27.44 -32.48 20.11
N CYS A 54 -26.73 -32.61 21.23
CA CYS A 54 -25.36 -32.13 21.36
C CYS A 54 -24.41 -32.83 20.38
N HIS A 55 -24.49 -34.17 20.28
CA HIS A 55 -23.70 -34.93 19.32
C HIS A 55 -23.97 -34.49 17.88
N SER A 56 -25.24 -34.32 17.50
CA SER A 56 -25.59 -33.81 16.17
C SER A 56 -24.98 -32.44 15.90
N LYS A 57 -25.04 -31.51 16.86
CA LYS A 57 -24.43 -30.18 16.72
C LYS A 57 -22.90 -30.22 16.67
N LEU A 58 -22.27 -31.12 17.42
CA LEU A 58 -20.83 -31.35 17.37
C LEU A 58 -20.39 -31.86 16.00
N ASP A 59 -21.13 -32.80 15.42
CA ASP A 59 -20.87 -33.31 14.07
C ASP A 59 -21.01 -32.23 13.01
N ASP A 60 -22.04 -31.39 13.11
CA ASP A 60 -22.23 -30.28 12.17
C ASP A 60 -21.13 -29.23 12.30
N ASN A 61 -20.73 -28.89 13.53
CA ASN A 61 -19.58 -28.01 13.77
C ASN A 61 -18.27 -28.61 13.23
N ALA A 62 -18.06 -29.92 13.36
CA ALA A 62 -16.89 -30.60 12.81
C ALA A 62 -16.86 -30.50 11.27
N LYS A 63 -18.02 -30.64 10.60
CA LYS A 63 -18.14 -30.44 9.15
C LYS A 63 -17.83 -29.00 8.74
N GLU A 64 -18.35 -28.01 9.47
CA GLU A 64 -18.08 -26.60 9.17
C GLU A 64 -16.61 -26.24 9.40
N LEU A 65 -15.97 -26.75 10.46
CA LEU A 65 -14.53 -26.59 10.68
C LEU A 65 -13.71 -27.20 9.54
N ALA A 66 -14.09 -28.38 9.04
CA ALA A 66 -13.43 -28.98 7.89
C ALA A 66 -13.55 -28.10 6.63
N LYS A 67 -14.72 -27.51 6.37
CA LYS A 67 -14.93 -26.58 5.25
C LYS A 67 -14.15 -25.27 5.40
N ILE A 68 -13.99 -24.78 6.63
CA ILE A 68 -13.20 -23.57 6.90
C ILE A 68 -11.72 -23.86 6.65
N ASN A 69 -11.21 -25.00 7.11
CA ASN A 69 -9.81 -25.39 6.87
C ASN A 69 -9.51 -25.50 5.38
N THR A 70 -10.37 -26.15 4.58
CA THR A 70 -10.14 -26.24 3.12
C THR A 70 -10.18 -24.88 2.43
N ARG A 71 -11.03 -23.96 2.90
CA ARG A 71 -11.04 -22.58 2.40
C ARG A 71 -9.78 -21.83 2.80
N ILE A 72 -9.28 -22.02 4.02
CA ILE A 72 -8.01 -21.40 4.48
C ILE A 72 -6.87 -21.88 3.59
N ASP A 73 -6.74 -23.19 3.38
CA ASP A 73 -5.70 -23.77 2.52
C ASP A 73 -5.76 -23.16 1.09
N SER A 74 -6.98 -23.07 0.53
CA SER A 74 -7.20 -22.46 -0.79
C SER A 74 -6.81 -20.98 -0.85
N HIS A 75 -7.07 -20.24 0.24
CA HIS A 75 -6.71 -18.83 0.33
C HIS A 75 -5.21 -18.63 0.52
N ASP A 76 -4.54 -19.51 1.28
CA ASP A 76 -3.09 -19.50 1.47
C ASP A 76 -2.36 -19.76 0.14
N ASP A 77 -2.84 -20.73 -0.64
CA ASP A 77 -2.34 -21.00 -2.00
C ASP A 77 -2.47 -19.77 -2.91
N LEU A 78 -3.63 -19.09 -2.87
CA LEU A 78 -3.88 -17.87 -3.65
C LEU A 78 -2.98 -16.71 -3.20
N ILE A 79 -2.78 -16.54 -1.89
CA ILE A 79 -1.88 -15.52 -1.37
C ILE A 79 -0.46 -15.78 -1.85
N GLN A 80 0.00 -17.03 -1.80
CA GLN A 80 1.32 -17.39 -2.27
C GLN A 80 1.48 -17.12 -3.78
N SER A 81 0.48 -17.48 -4.60
CA SER A 81 0.52 -17.22 -6.04
C SER A 81 0.54 -15.72 -6.34
N LEU A 82 -0.30 -14.93 -5.66
CA LEU A 82 -0.36 -13.48 -5.84
C LEU A 82 0.95 -12.80 -5.40
N GLN A 83 1.57 -13.26 -4.32
CA GLN A 83 2.86 -12.75 -3.87
C GLN A 83 3.97 -13.03 -4.89
N GLN A 84 4.00 -14.23 -5.46
CA GLN A 84 4.95 -14.60 -6.51
C GLN A 84 4.75 -13.76 -7.76
N GLU A 85 3.51 -13.59 -8.21
CA GLU A 85 3.17 -12.77 -9.37
C GLU A 85 3.56 -11.30 -9.14
N ASN A 86 3.26 -10.75 -7.96
CA ASN A 86 3.65 -9.38 -7.60
C ASN A 86 5.17 -9.19 -7.62
N HIS A 87 5.92 -10.17 -7.12
CA HIS A 87 7.38 -10.17 -7.18
C HIS A 87 7.88 -10.17 -8.64
N GLN A 88 7.31 -11.04 -9.49
CA GLN A 88 7.65 -11.11 -10.92
C GLN A 88 7.33 -9.80 -11.65
N PHE A 89 6.19 -9.18 -11.36
CA PHE A 89 5.82 -7.89 -11.94
C PHE A 89 6.75 -6.76 -11.49
N ARG A 90 7.12 -6.71 -10.21
CA ARG A 90 8.09 -5.71 -9.71
C ARG A 90 9.44 -5.85 -10.38
N LYS A 91 9.92 -7.08 -10.55
CA LYS A 91 11.16 -7.37 -11.26
C LYS A 91 11.08 -6.93 -12.72
N SER A 92 10.00 -7.28 -13.41
CA SER A 92 9.77 -6.90 -14.81
C SER A 92 9.66 -5.39 -14.98
N LEU A 93 8.98 -4.70 -14.06
CA LEU A 93 8.87 -3.24 -14.05
C LEU A 93 10.24 -2.58 -13.85
N SER A 94 11.07 -3.11 -12.97
CA SER A 94 12.45 -2.62 -12.76
C SER A 94 13.28 -2.74 -14.04
N VAL A 95 13.25 -3.92 -14.67
CA VAL A 95 13.94 -4.18 -15.94
C VAL A 95 13.42 -3.25 -17.04
N GLN A 96 12.10 -3.06 -17.15
CA GLN A 96 11.51 -2.20 -18.17
C GLN A 96 11.88 -0.73 -17.95
N LYS A 97 11.91 -0.26 -16.71
CA LYS A 97 12.38 1.11 -16.39
C LYS A 97 13.82 1.33 -16.83
N LEU A 98 14.71 0.37 -16.58
CA LEU A 98 16.11 0.43 -17.02
C LEU A 98 16.21 0.47 -18.55
N LYS A 99 15.47 -0.40 -19.25
CA LYS A 99 15.43 -0.40 -20.73
C LYS A 99 14.91 0.91 -21.29
N THR A 100 13.85 1.47 -20.71
CA THR A 100 13.33 2.78 -21.12
C THR A 100 14.36 3.88 -20.90
N ASP A 101 15.05 3.91 -19.76
CA ASP A 101 16.13 4.87 -19.52
C ASP A 101 17.28 4.73 -20.54
N GLU A 102 17.68 3.50 -20.87
CA GLU A 102 18.68 3.23 -21.89
C GLU A 102 18.26 3.75 -23.27
N LEU A 103 17.03 3.49 -23.69
CA LEU A 103 16.48 3.98 -24.95
C LEU A 103 16.39 5.51 -24.96
N GLU A 104 15.88 6.12 -23.89
CA GLU A 104 15.84 7.58 -23.76
C GLU A 104 17.24 8.17 -23.83
N GLN A 105 18.22 7.62 -23.10
CA GLN A 105 19.59 8.12 -23.15
C GLN A 105 20.20 7.92 -24.53
N TYR A 106 19.89 6.81 -25.22
CA TYR A 106 20.33 6.56 -26.58
C TYR A 106 19.82 7.64 -27.55
N THR A 107 18.55 8.05 -27.44
CA THR A 107 18.01 9.15 -28.26
C THR A 107 18.67 10.50 -27.96
N ARG A 108 19.11 10.72 -26.71
CA ARG A 108 19.76 11.95 -26.24
C ARG A 108 21.29 11.94 -26.44
N ARG A 109 21.88 10.85 -26.93
CA ARG A 109 23.34 10.66 -27.00
C ARG A 109 24.05 11.75 -27.82
N ASN A 110 23.39 12.29 -28.84
CA ASN A 110 23.91 13.35 -29.71
C ASN A 110 23.45 14.75 -29.27
N ASN A 111 22.79 14.87 -28.12
CA ASN A 111 22.22 16.12 -27.65
C ASN A 111 23.14 16.77 -26.62
N ILE A 112 23.23 18.10 -26.68
CA ILE A 112 23.81 18.94 -25.64
C ILE A 112 22.75 19.85 -25.03
N GLU A 113 22.96 20.22 -23.76
CA GLU A 113 22.20 21.25 -23.06
C GLU A 113 23.11 22.47 -22.89
N VAL A 114 22.66 23.64 -23.38
CA VAL A 114 23.36 24.91 -23.23
C VAL A 114 22.58 25.83 -22.31
N HIS A 115 23.22 26.28 -21.24
CA HIS A 115 22.67 27.13 -20.20
C HIS A 115 23.37 28.50 -20.17
N GLY A 116 22.73 29.48 -19.54
CA GLY A 116 23.32 30.79 -19.30
C GLY A 116 23.20 31.76 -20.47
N ILE A 117 22.47 31.40 -21.53
CA ILE A 117 22.20 32.30 -22.65
C ILE A 117 20.81 32.96 -22.48
N PRO A 118 20.73 34.30 -22.32
CA PRO A 118 19.48 35.02 -22.22
C PRO A 118 18.56 34.75 -23.41
N GLN A 119 17.26 34.74 -23.17
CA GLN A 119 16.25 34.56 -24.21
C GLN A 119 15.90 35.93 -24.83
N ILE A 120 15.88 35.99 -26.17
CA ILE A 120 15.51 37.19 -26.92
C ILE A 120 14.35 36.84 -27.87
N GLN A 121 13.37 37.73 -28.01
CA GLN A 121 12.28 37.53 -28.98
C GLN A 121 12.83 37.54 -30.41
N GLY A 122 12.42 36.56 -31.22
CA GLY A 122 12.85 36.45 -32.62
C GLY A 122 14.28 35.94 -32.81
N GLU A 123 14.89 35.33 -31.79
CA GLU A 123 16.24 34.77 -31.91
C GLU A 123 16.31 33.53 -32.79
N ASP A 124 17.40 33.37 -33.54
CA ASP A 124 17.73 32.14 -34.24
C ASP A 124 18.66 31.27 -33.36
N VAL A 125 18.07 30.23 -32.77
CA VAL A 125 18.77 29.31 -31.86
C VAL A 125 19.88 28.54 -32.58
N TYR A 126 19.74 28.30 -33.90
CA TYR A 126 20.79 27.63 -34.68
C TYR A 126 22.02 28.52 -34.81
N GLN A 127 21.83 29.80 -35.19
CA GLN A 127 22.93 30.77 -35.27
C GLN A 127 23.60 30.96 -33.91
N LEU A 128 22.82 30.95 -32.83
CA LEU A 128 23.35 31.08 -31.48
C LEU A 128 24.29 29.92 -31.12
N ILE A 129 23.90 28.68 -31.43
CA ILE A 129 24.76 27.51 -31.24
C ILE A 129 26.01 27.58 -32.12
N GLN A 130 25.89 28.07 -33.36
CA GLN A 130 27.05 28.27 -34.24
C GLN A 130 28.04 29.28 -33.64
N LYS A 131 27.55 30.42 -33.12
CA LYS A 131 28.39 31.41 -32.42
C LYS A 131 29.08 30.81 -31.20
N VAL A 132 28.36 29.99 -30.42
CA VAL A 132 28.94 29.26 -29.28
C VAL A 132 30.03 28.29 -29.75
N ALA A 133 29.82 27.58 -30.87
CA ALA A 133 30.80 26.67 -31.44
C ALA A 133 32.07 27.40 -31.89
N VAL A 134 31.92 28.51 -32.62
CA VAL A 134 33.03 29.36 -33.08
C VAL A 134 33.80 29.92 -31.88
N ALA A 135 33.11 30.36 -30.82
CA ALA A 135 33.75 30.81 -29.59
C ALA A 135 34.55 29.70 -28.87
N LEU A 136 34.22 28.43 -29.13
CA LEU A 136 34.96 27.25 -28.63
C LEU A 136 36.03 26.76 -29.62
N GLY A 137 36.15 27.37 -30.79
CA GLY A 137 37.06 26.97 -31.86
C GLY A 137 36.61 25.71 -32.61
N VAL A 138 35.32 25.41 -32.61
CA VAL A 138 34.70 24.31 -33.38
C VAL A 138 33.85 24.93 -34.48
N ASN A 139 34.04 24.48 -35.72
CA ASN A 139 33.17 24.92 -36.81
C ASN A 139 31.96 23.97 -36.93
N VAL A 140 30.76 24.53 -36.84
CA VAL A 140 29.51 23.76 -36.94
C VAL A 140 28.62 24.39 -38.00
N ASP A 141 28.44 23.69 -39.11
CA ASP A 141 27.53 24.10 -40.17
C ASP A 141 26.07 23.83 -39.78
N LYS A 142 25.14 24.55 -40.41
CA LYS A 142 23.71 24.36 -40.15
C LYS A 142 23.25 22.94 -40.47
N GLY A 143 23.84 22.30 -41.48
CA GLY A 143 23.58 20.89 -41.82
C GLY A 143 24.17 19.87 -40.83
N GLY A 144 25.08 20.29 -39.94
CA GLY A 144 25.59 19.45 -38.84
C GLY A 144 24.65 19.40 -37.63
N ILE A 145 23.62 20.26 -37.60
CA ILE A 145 22.61 20.32 -36.55
C ILE A 145 21.33 19.68 -37.09
N ASP A 146 20.85 18.65 -36.40
CA ASP A 146 19.58 17.97 -36.73
C ASP A 146 18.40 18.81 -36.22
N THR A 147 18.38 19.11 -34.92
CA THR A 147 17.33 19.91 -34.30
C THR A 147 17.88 20.79 -33.20
N CYS A 148 17.39 22.02 -33.09
CA CYS A 148 17.74 22.92 -32.00
C CYS A 148 16.53 23.74 -31.55
N HIS A 149 16.27 23.76 -30.24
CA HIS A 149 15.14 24.48 -29.65
C HIS A 149 15.41 24.82 -28.18
N ARG A 150 14.65 25.80 -27.66
CA ARG A 150 14.67 26.11 -26.24
C ARG A 150 13.66 25.26 -25.48
N ILE A 151 14.05 24.82 -24.29
CA ILE A 151 13.17 24.22 -23.28
C ILE A 151 13.05 25.20 -22.12
N SER A 152 11.83 25.67 -21.89
CA SER A 152 11.52 26.49 -20.73
C SER A 152 11.34 25.59 -19.51
N LYS A 153 12.19 25.76 -18.49
CA LYS A 153 12.01 25.11 -17.16
C LYS A 153 11.55 26.09 -16.08
N SER A 154 11.66 27.40 -16.32
CA SER A 154 11.15 28.50 -15.47
C SER A 154 11.50 29.84 -16.15
N SER A 155 10.75 30.89 -15.83
CA SER A 155 10.60 32.17 -16.55
C SER A 155 11.85 33.04 -16.76
N SER A 156 13.03 32.67 -16.27
CA SER A 156 14.23 33.53 -16.33
C SER A 156 15.46 32.94 -17.03
N SER A 157 15.50 31.63 -17.35
CA SER A 157 16.67 31.01 -18.00
C SER A 157 16.30 29.74 -18.76
N SER A 158 15.74 29.91 -19.95
CA SER A 158 15.42 28.82 -20.88
C SER A 158 16.69 28.12 -21.38
N VAL A 159 16.75 26.80 -21.25
CA VAL A 159 17.88 25.96 -21.70
C VAL A 159 17.76 25.70 -23.19
N ILE A 160 18.86 25.76 -23.93
CA ILE A 160 18.87 25.36 -25.35
C ILE A 160 19.26 23.89 -25.43
N ILE A 161 18.45 23.10 -26.11
CA ILE A 161 18.82 21.73 -26.49
C ILE A 161 19.17 21.73 -27.97
N CYS A 162 20.35 21.19 -28.28
CA CYS A 162 20.83 21.02 -29.63
C CYS A 162 21.20 19.56 -29.87
N LYS A 163 20.62 18.96 -30.90
CA LYS A 163 20.93 17.62 -31.39
C LYS A 163 21.80 17.74 -32.64
N PHE A 164 22.97 17.11 -32.60
CA PHE A 164 23.86 17.04 -33.74
C PHE A 164 23.57 15.79 -34.59
N VAL A 165 23.82 15.91 -35.89
CA VAL A 165 23.79 14.76 -36.80
C VAL A 165 24.92 13.80 -36.45
N ASN A 166 26.12 14.34 -36.23
CA ASN A 166 27.32 13.58 -35.91
C ASN A 166 27.65 13.63 -34.42
N ARG A 167 27.91 12.46 -33.82
CA ARG A 167 28.36 12.34 -32.44
C ARG A 167 29.74 12.97 -32.21
N TYR A 168 30.63 12.90 -33.20
CA TYR A 168 31.99 13.47 -33.07
C TYR A 168 31.95 14.98 -32.84
N THR A 169 31.07 15.71 -33.53
CA THR A 169 30.90 17.16 -33.35
C THR A 169 30.45 17.52 -31.93
N LYS A 170 29.55 16.71 -31.35
CA LYS A 170 29.10 16.86 -29.96
C LYS A 170 30.26 16.63 -28.98
N GLU A 171 31.02 15.55 -29.17
CA GLU A 171 32.15 15.20 -28.31
C GLU A 171 33.27 16.23 -28.39
N GLU A 172 33.57 16.75 -29.58
CA GLU A 172 34.54 17.82 -29.79
C GLU A 172 34.13 19.10 -29.07
N MET A 173 32.87 19.54 -29.23
CA MET A 173 32.31 20.68 -28.51
C MET A 173 32.46 20.55 -26.99
N LEU A 174 32.14 19.37 -26.43
CA LEU A 174 32.28 19.10 -25.01
C LEU A 174 33.75 19.05 -24.55
N ALA A 175 34.65 18.48 -25.35
CA ALA A 175 36.08 18.42 -25.06
C ALA A 175 36.69 19.82 -25.05
N LYS A 176 36.43 20.64 -26.07
CA LYS A 176 36.86 22.04 -26.14
C LYS A 176 36.29 22.86 -24.99
N ARG A 177 35.05 22.58 -24.60
CA ARG A 177 34.45 23.24 -23.44
C ARG A 177 35.14 22.91 -22.12
N LYS A 178 35.56 21.66 -21.89
CA LYS A 178 36.30 21.28 -20.68
C LYS A 178 37.61 22.06 -20.55
N ILE A 179 38.23 22.42 -21.67
CA ILE A 179 39.47 23.20 -21.73
C ILE A 179 39.16 24.71 -21.56
N LYS A 180 38.18 25.25 -22.28
CA LYS A 180 37.81 26.67 -22.21
C LYS A 180 36.87 26.94 -21.03
N ARG A 181 37.45 27.31 -19.88
CA ARG A 181 36.68 27.65 -18.66
C ARG A 181 35.96 29.00 -18.74
N ASN A 182 36.47 29.95 -19.51
CA ASN A 182 35.96 31.32 -19.58
C ASN A 182 35.07 31.54 -20.82
N LEU A 183 34.00 30.77 -20.98
CA LEU A 183 33.02 31.01 -22.05
C LEU A 183 31.89 31.91 -21.52
N SER A 184 31.80 33.11 -22.06
CA SER A 184 30.85 34.14 -21.64
C SER A 184 29.88 34.49 -22.78
N THR A 185 28.71 34.99 -22.44
CA THR A 185 27.76 35.59 -23.39
C THR A 185 28.33 36.78 -24.17
N THR A 186 29.40 37.41 -23.69
CA THR A 186 30.16 38.42 -24.46
C THR A 186 30.81 37.83 -25.72
N ASP A 187 31.25 36.57 -25.67
CA ASP A 187 31.91 35.90 -26.81
C ASP A 187 30.95 35.65 -27.99
N ILE A 188 29.63 35.68 -27.71
CA ILE A 188 28.56 35.46 -28.69
C ILE A 188 27.80 36.77 -29.03
N GLY A 189 28.32 37.91 -28.56
CA GLY A 189 27.84 39.25 -28.93
C GLY A 189 26.80 39.87 -27.99
N PHE A 190 26.61 39.37 -26.77
CA PHE A 190 25.74 40.01 -25.79
C PHE A 190 26.50 41.04 -24.95
N SER A 191 25.81 42.13 -24.58
CA SER A 191 26.41 43.23 -23.80
C SER A 191 26.67 42.88 -22.33
N ARG A 192 25.88 41.97 -21.74
CA ARG A 192 26.08 41.51 -20.35
C ARG A 192 26.85 40.19 -20.35
N GLY A 193 27.92 40.12 -19.59
CA GLY A 193 28.70 38.90 -19.37
C GLY A 193 28.00 37.96 -18.39
N SER A 194 27.62 36.79 -18.86
CA SER A 194 27.08 35.68 -18.08
C SER A 194 27.79 34.42 -18.52
N THR A 195 28.13 33.57 -17.56
CA THR A 195 28.82 32.31 -17.86
C THR A 195 27.87 31.39 -18.60
N ILE A 196 28.27 30.98 -19.80
CA ILE A 196 27.55 29.94 -20.55
C ILE A 196 27.97 28.60 -19.94
N TYR A 197 27.09 27.62 -19.84
CA TYR A 197 27.45 26.24 -19.49
C TYR A 197 26.99 25.29 -20.58
N ILE A 198 27.79 24.27 -20.88
CA ILE A 198 27.44 23.25 -21.87
C ILE A 198 27.59 21.89 -21.20
N ASN A 199 26.50 21.15 -21.15
CA ASN A 199 26.42 19.85 -20.51
C ASN A 199 25.93 18.79 -21.51
N GLU A 200 26.19 17.54 -21.17
CA GLU A 200 25.53 16.42 -21.84
C GLU A 200 24.06 16.37 -21.45
N ASN A 201 23.20 16.06 -22.43
CA ASN A 201 21.79 15.81 -22.16
C ASN A 201 21.63 14.39 -21.58
N LEU A 202 21.53 14.33 -20.26
CA LEU A 202 21.32 13.09 -19.51
C LEU A 202 19.85 12.96 -19.09
N THR A 203 19.37 11.71 -18.99
CA THR A 203 18.11 11.41 -18.30
C THR A 203 18.17 11.85 -16.85
N VAL A 204 17.00 12.05 -16.23
CA VAL A 204 16.92 12.46 -14.82
C VAL A 204 17.59 11.41 -13.93
N TYR A 205 17.35 10.13 -14.21
CA TYR A 205 17.97 9.00 -13.51
C TYR A 205 19.50 9.08 -13.56
N ARG A 206 20.10 9.22 -14.76
CA ARG A 206 21.55 9.29 -14.91
C ARG A 206 22.19 10.55 -14.35
N ARG A 207 21.47 11.68 -14.34
CA ARG A 207 21.93 12.93 -13.72
C ARG A 207 22.05 12.81 -12.19
N GLN A 208 21.26 11.94 -11.55
CA GLN A 208 21.27 11.72 -10.10
C GLN A 208 22.32 10.70 -9.63
N LEU A 209 22.79 9.82 -10.52
CA LEU A 209 23.79 8.78 -10.18
C LEU A 209 25.06 9.33 -9.52
N PRO A 210 25.68 10.44 -10.02
CA PRO A 210 26.89 10.98 -9.39
C PRO A 210 26.67 11.48 -7.96
N THR A 211 25.47 11.99 -7.65
CA THR A 211 25.14 12.54 -6.32
C THR A 211 24.92 11.44 -5.29
N LEU A 212 24.42 10.28 -5.72
CA LEU A 212 24.15 9.13 -4.86
C LEU A 212 25.41 8.34 -4.49
N GLN A 213 26.50 8.44 -5.26
CA GLN A 213 27.76 7.76 -4.96
C GLN A 213 28.69 8.53 -4.02
N SER A 214 28.40 9.82 -3.79
CA SER A 214 29.17 10.72 -2.91
C SER A 214 28.52 10.97 -1.54
N SER A 215 27.44 10.23 -1.23
CA SER A 215 26.70 10.27 0.05
C SER A 215 26.91 8.95 0.79
#